data_AF-A0A835MG56-F1
#
_entry.id   AF-A0A835MG56-F1
#
_cell.length_a   1.000
_cell.length_b   1.000
_cell.length_c   1.000
_cell.angle_alpha   90.00
_cell.angle_beta   90.00
_cell.angle_gamma   90.00
#
_symmetry.space_group_name_H-M   'P 1'
#
loop_
_entity.id
_entity.type
_entity.pdbx_description
1 polymer ?
#
loop_
_entity_poly.entity_id
_entity_poly.type
_entity_poly.pdbx_seq_one_letter_code
_entity_poly.pdbx_strand_id
1 'polypeptide(L)'
;MGILTGSRGGTRVATNQEGLITGGAFPTNNNKKKWSNFVPLVVALVVIAEIAFLGRLDMAKNASMVNTWTKSFYYASMGGDEAFDEKSNSDVKERSTAGDGEDCEVWLEREDAVSYSRDFQKYPILVSGLEQEWNSCGVGCKFGYEARSGKKPDAAFGVPNDPPTEGVLRSMESAHYYQENNINQARRRGYTVIMTTSLSSDVPVGYFSWAEYDIMAPLQPKTESALAAAFISNCAARNFRLQALETLEKLNVKIDSYGGCHRNRDGRVDKVETLKRYKFSLSFENSNEEDYVTEKFFQSLVAGTVPVVVGAPNIMDFAPSPTSVLHIKERSDISSVAKTMKELAENPTAFNQSVRWKYDGPSDSFKALVDMAAVHSSCRLCIHLATKIRETEERSPGLKRRPCKCTRGVNTVYHLYVRERGRFEMHSIFLRSDNLTLKALESAVLAKFESMNHVPIWKQERPESIRGGNELKVYRIHPVGMTQRQALFTFRFQSNDELRSHIKGNLCAKLEVIFV
;
A
#
# COMPACT_ATOMS: atom_id res chain seq x y z
N MET A 1 18.80 36.81 41.25
CA MET A 1 18.54 37.76 42.36
C MET A 1 17.04 37.74 42.65
N GLY A 2 16.61 37.99 43.89
CA GLY A 2 15.21 37.80 44.33
C GLY A 2 14.51 39.10 44.75
N ILE A 3 13.67 39.04 45.81
CA ILE A 3 12.76 40.08 46.38
C ILE A 3 11.39 40.06 45.63
N LEU A 4 10.30 39.49 46.16
CA LEU A 4 9.42 39.89 47.30
C LEU A 4 8.70 41.22 47.03
N THR A 5 7.36 41.35 46.99
CA THR A 5 6.31 41.12 48.02
C THR A 5 4.91 41.04 47.33
N GLY A 6 3.74 40.79 47.97
CA GLY A 6 3.40 40.43 49.36
C GLY A 6 2.37 41.34 50.04
N SER A 7 1.05 41.04 49.98
CA SER A 7 0.01 41.63 50.86
C SER A 7 -1.30 40.79 50.95
N ARG A 8 -2.23 41.13 51.86
CA ARG A 8 -3.29 40.24 52.40
C ARG A 8 -4.51 40.99 52.99
N GLY A 9 -5.71 40.38 52.99
CA GLY A 9 -6.98 40.91 53.59
C GLY A 9 -7.81 41.77 52.60
N GLY A 10 -9.13 42.02 52.72
CA GLY A 10 -10.25 41.72 53.65
C GLY A 10 -11.48 42.56 53.18
N THR A 11 -12.76 42.46 53.60
CA THR A 11 -13.47 41.80 54.73
C THR A 11 -15.01 41.87 54.54
N ARG A 12 -15.83 41.11 55.32
CA ARG A 12 -17.31 41.27 55.65
C ARG A 12 -18.34 40.83 54.57
N VAL A 13 -19.35 39.94 54.82
CA VAL A 13 -20.56 39.91 55.73
C VAL A 13 -21.74 40.72 55.13
N ALA A 14 -23.04 40.32 55.10
CA ALA A 14 -23.92 39.32 55.78
C ALA A 14 -24.23 38.03 54.95
N THR A 15 -25.17 37.07 55.17
CA THR A 15 -26.39 36.79 56.01
C THR A 15 -27.72 37.53 55.64
N ASN A 16 -28.96 37.04 55.85
CA ASN A 16 -29.52 35.86 56.60
C ASN A 16 -30.88 35.31 56.03
N GLN A 17 -31.27 34.05 56.40
CA GLN A 17 -32.61 33.37 56.64
C GLN A 17 -33.96 33.95 56.08
N GLU A 18 -35.10 33.24 55.85
CA GLU A 18 -35.60 31.83 56.04
C GLU A 18 -36.96 31.61 55.29
N GLY A 19 -37.56 30.40 55.29
CA GLY A 19 -39.02 30.23 55.05
C GLY A 19 -39.53 28.96 54.31
N LEU A 20 -40.71 28.46 54.72
CA LEU A 20 -41.43 27.25 54.21
C LEU A 20 -42.92 27.33 54.69
N ILE A 21 -43.97 26.59 54.28
CA ILE A 21 -44.21 25.34 53.51
C ILE A 21 -45.59 25.44 52.74
N THR A 22 -46.05 24.33 52.11
CA THR A 22 -47.40 24.02 51.52
C THR A 22 -47.94 24.94 50.40
N GLY A 23 -48.87 24.52 49.52
CA GLY A 23 -49.43 23.19 49.23
C GLY A 23 -50.67 23.25 48.29
N GLY A 24 -50.79 22.38 47.29
CA GLY A 24 -51.92 22.35 46.32
C GLY A 24 -51.76 21.23 45.28
N ALA A 25 -52.84 20.73 44.66
CA ALA A 25 -52.84 19.41 44.04
C ALA A 25 -53.65 19.23 42.73
N PHE A 26 -53.04 18.49 41.78
CA PHE A 26 -53.66 17.72 40.67
C PHE A 26 -54.42 18.51 39.55
N PRO A 27 -54.66 17.92 38.34
CA PRO A 27 -54.59 16.51 37.95
C PRO A 27 -53.46 16.10 36.98
N THR A 28 -53.45 14.81 36.65
CA THR A 28 -52.45 14.10 35.85
C THR A 28 -52.72 14.14 34.35
N ASN A 29 -51.66 14.04 33.53
CA ASN A 29 -51.71 13.24 32.32
C ASN A 29 -50.35 12.60 32.01
N ASN A 30 -50.35 11.42 31.40
CA ASN A 30 -49.17 10.62 31.11
C ASN A 30 -48.67 10.85 29.68
N ASN A 31 -47.36 10.99 29.49
CA ASN A 31 -46.61 10.25 28.46
C ASN A 31 -45.08 10.48 28.54
N LYS A 32 -44.37 9.55 29.19
CA LYS A 32 -42.91 9.40 28.99
C LYS A 32 -42.66 8.57 27.73
N LYS A 33 -41.97 9.10 26.72
CA LYS A 33 -41.32 8.28 25.68
C LYS A 33 -39.83 8.56 25.62
N LYS A 34 -39.05 7.48 25.63
CA LYS A 34 -37.57 7.49 25.66
C LYS A 34 -37.03 7.80 24.27
N TRP A 35 -36.10 8.74 24.16
CA TRP A 35 -35.33 8.98 22.92
C TRP A 35 -33.82 8.99 23.22
N SER A 36 -33.33 7.83 23.65
CA SER A 36 -31.90 7.55 23.88
C SER A 36 -31.65 6.05 23.69
N ASN A 37 -31.81 5.58 22.44
CA ASN A 37 -31.55 4.19 22.02
C ASN A 37 -31.37 4.02 20.49
N PHE A 38 -31.61 5.06 19.67
CA PHE A 38 -31.55 4.95 18.20
C PHE A 38 -30.19 5.32 17.57
N VAL A 39 -29.29 5.98 18.30
CA VAL A 39 -27.98 6.40 17.77
C VAL A 39 -27.14 5.20 17.26
N PRO A 40 -27.02 4.06 17.99
CA PRO A 40 -26.28 2.90 17.47
C PRO A 40 -26.91 2.30 16.21
N LEU A 41 -28.25 2.35 16.11
CA LEU A 41 -29.01 1.83 14.97
C LEU A 41 -28.80 2.67 13.70
N VAL A 42 -28.71 3.99 13.84
CA VAL A 42 -28.39 4.89 12.71
C VAL A 42 -26.94 4.69 12.24
N VAL A 43 -25.98 4.53 13.16
CA VAL A 43 -24.58 4.25 12.81
C VAL A 43 -24.46 2.88 12.10
N ALA A 44 -25.11 1.85 12.61
CA ALA A 44 -25.15 0.53 11.97
C ALA A 44 -25.76 0.58 10.56
N LEU A 45 -26.83 1.36 10.35
CA LEU A 45 -27.43 1.54 9.02
C LEU A 45 -26.53 2.28 8.04
N VAL A 46 -25.72 3.24 8.49
CA VAL A 46 -24.70 3.90 7.63
C VAL A 46 -23.60 2.92 7.23
N VAL A 47 -23.06 2.15 8.18
CA VAL A 47 -22.03 1.13 7.89
C VAL A 47 -22.55 0.05 6.95
N ILE A 48 -23.79 -0.42 7.15
CA ILE A 48 -24.43 -1.39 6.23
C ILE A 48 -24.66 -0.77 4.84
N ALA A 49 -24.99 0.53 4.74
CA ALA A 49 -25.13 1.21 3.46
C ALA A 49 -23.79 1.36 2.71
N GLU A 50 -22.69 1.62 3.41
CA GLU A 50 -21.35 1.69 2.82
C GLU A 50 -20.85 0.30 2.39
N ILE A 51 -21.09 -0.75 3.18
CA ILE A 51 -20.82 -2.14 2.78
C ILE A 51 -21.66 -2.54 1.56
N ALA A 52 -22.94 -2.16 1.51
CA ALA A 52 -23.81 -2.41 0.36
C ALA A 52 -23.46 -1.57 -0.89
N PHE A 53 -22.75 -0.44 -0.72
CA PHE A 53 -22.20 0.35 -1.81
C PHE A 53 -20.95 -0.31 -2.41
N LEU A 54 -20.04 -0.82 -1.56
CA LEU A 54 -18.89 -1.63 -2.00
C LEU A 54 -19.35 -2.92 -2.70
N GLY A 55 -20.38 -3.58 -2.17
CA GLY A 55 -21.00 -4.78 -2.77
C GLY A 55 -21.76 -4.57 -4.10
N ARG A 56 -21.73 -3.36 -4.68
CA ARG A 56 -22.34 -3.06 -6.00
C ARG A 56 -21.34 -2.81 -7.13
N LEU A 57 -20.04 -2.94 -6.88
CA LEU A 57 -18.99 -2.87 -7.90
C LEU A 57 -18.59 -4.25 -8.47
N ASP A 58 -19.54 -5.20 -8.55
CA ASP A 58 -19.37 -6.49 -9.22
C ASP A 58 -20.19 -6.56 -10.51
N MET A 59 -19.70 -5.89 -11.55
CA MET A 59 -20.22 -5.95 -12.92
C MET A 59 -19.12 -6.38 -13.91
N ALA A 60 -18.20 -7.26 -13.47
CA ALA A 60 -17.12 -7.82 -14.29
C ALA A 60 -17.26 -9.35 -14.55
N LYS A 61 -18.34 -9.98 -14.07
CA LYS A 61 -18.64 -11.40 -14.29
C LYS A 61 -19.40 -11.64 -15.59
N ASN A 62 -18.69 -11.64 -16.73
CA ASN A 62 -19.02 -12.41 -17.94
C ASN A 62 -17.92 -12.32 -19.03
N ALA A 63 -16.72 -12.81 -18.71
CA ALA A 63 -15.68 -13.15 -19.69
C ALA A 63 -14.89 -14.38 -19.17
N SER A 64 -14.20 -15.08 -20.09
CA SER A 64 -13.28 -16.21 -19.82
C SER A 64 -13.80 -17.41 -19.01
N MET A 65 -15.06 -17.83 -19.25
CA MET A 65 -15.34 -19.28 -19.26
C MET A 65 -14.88 -19.87 -20.60
N VAL A 66 -14.53 -21.17 -20.63
CA VAL A 66 -13.95 -21.90 -21.78
C VAL A 66 -12.49 -21.54 -22.12
N ASN A 67 -11.55 -22.11 -21.36
CA ASN A 67 -10.67 -23.14 -21.94
C ASN A 67 -9.93 -23.94 -20.85
N THR A 68 -10.39 -25.16 -20.58
CA THR A 68 -9.77 -26.07 -19.59
C THR A 68 -9.68 -27.48 -20.15
N TRP A 69 -8.76 -27.71 -21.09
CA TRP A 69 -8.27 -29.07 -21.39
C TRP A 69 -6.92 -29.09 -22.09
N THR A 70 -6.22 -30.21 -21.89
CA THR A 70 -4.82 -30.47 -22.31
C THR A 70 -3.77 -29.60 -21.58
N LYS A 71 -2.68 -30.12 -21.01
CA LYS A 71 -2.20 -31.51 -20.92
C LYS A 71 -1.77 -31.85 -19.49
N SER A 72 -2.09 -33.07 -19.05
CA SER A 72 -1.29 -33.81 -18.07
C SER A 72 -0.32 -34.75 -18.81
N PHE A 73 0.45 -35.54 -18.07
CA PHE A 73 1.50 -36.46 -18.52
C PHE A 73 2.78 -35.81 -19.06
N TYR A 74 3.84 -35.86 -18.24
CA TYR A 74 4.87 -36.90 -18.39
C TYR A 74 5.38 -37.35 -17.00
N TYR A 75 5.90 -38.58 -16.92
CA TYR A 75 6.49 -39.20 -15.70
C TYR A 75 7.94 -38.67 -15.49
N ALA A 76 8.52 -38.49 -14.30
CA ALA A 76 8.57 -39.22 -13.02
C ALA A 76 9.77 -40.19 -12.88
N SER A 77 10.14 -40.55 -11.64
CA SER A 77 11.44 -41.14 -11.22
C SER A 77 12.60 -40.11 -11.22
N MET A 78 13.63 -40.21 -10.39
CA MET A 78 14.06 -41.32 -9.51
C MET A 78 14.15 -40.91 -8.03
N GLY A 79 14.11 -41.92 -7.16
CA GLY A 79 14.58 -41.83 -5.77
C GLY A 79 15.70 -42.85 -5.53
N GLY A 80 16.46 -42.66 -4.46
CA GLY A 80 17.48 -43.59 -3.98
C GLY A 80 17.89 -43.23 -2.56
N ASP A 81 17.76 -44.17 -1.64
CA ASP A 81 18.29 -44.04 -0.28
C ASP A 81 19.78 -44.35 -0.29
N GLU A 82 20.58 -43.51 0.38
CA GLU A 82 21.88 -43.94 0.90
C GLU A 82 22.21 -43.11 2.15
N ALA A 83 22.74 -43.76 3.18
CA ALA A 83 23.13 -43.14 4.44
C ALA A 83 24.57 -43.53 4.76
N PHE A 84 25.39 -42.61 5.28
CA PHE A 84 26.57 -42.99 6.07
C PHE A 84 27.12 -41.88 6.99
N ASP A 85 27.59 -42.35 8.14
CA ASP A 85 28.51 -41.80 9.16
C ASP A 85 28.57 -40.31 9.55
N GLU A 86 28.64 -40.15 10.87
CA GLU A 86 29.03 -38.95 11.61
C GLU A 86 30.56 -38.93 11.84
N LYS A 87 31.23 -37.79 11.64
CA LYS A 87 32.61 -37.58 12.14
C LYS A 87 32.98 -36.12 12.36
N SER A 88 33.91 -35.90 13.29
CA SER A 88 34.08 -34.64 14.01
C SER A 88 35.10 -33.67 13.42
N ASN A 89 34.66 -32.42 13.28
CA ASN A 89 35.35 -31.18 13.68
C ASN A 89 36.87 -31.03 13.48
N SER A 90 37.27 -30.08 12.61
CA SER A 90 38.51 -29.30 12.78
C SER A 90 38.43 -27.94 12.05
N ASP A 91 39.15 -26.93 12.54
CA ASP A 91 39.14 -25.57 12.00
C ASP A 91 39.73 -25.48 10.58
N VAL A 92 38.93 -25.02 9.62
CA VAL A 92 39.36 -24.77 8.23
C VAL A 92 39.04 -23.33 7.83
N LYS A 93 40.06 -22.60 7.38
CA LYS A 93 39.89 -21.32 6.65
C LYS A 93 39.28 -21.61 5.28
N GLU A 94 37.96 -21.52 5.17
CA GLU A 94 37.21 -21.73 3.92
C GLU A 94 37.79 -20.92 2.76
N ARG A 95 38.42 -21.62 1.81
CA ARG A 95 38.79 -21.09 0.50
C ARG A 95 37.82 -21.70 -0.51
N SER A 96 36.73 -21.00 -0.80
CA SER A 96 35.64 -21.46 -1.66
C SER A 96 36.04 -21.46 -3.15
N THR A 97 36.76 -22.52 -3.55
CA THR A 97 37.26 -22.73 -4.91
C THR A 97 36.54 -23.88 -5.59
N ALA A 98 35.83 -23.60 -6.69
CA ALA A 98 35.28 -24.60 -7.60
C ALA A 98 36.39 -25.52 -8.17
N GLY A 99 36.06 -26.80 -8.42
CA GLY A 99 37.00 -27.81 -8.90
C GLY A 99 37.69 -27.41 -10.20
N ASP A 100 38.94 -27.84 -10.42
CA ASP A 100 39.77 -27.27 -11.48
C ASP A 100 39.13 -27.43 -12.88
N GLY A 101 38.96 -26.32 -13.58
CA GLY A 101 38.20 -26.23 -14.84
C GLY A 101 36.69 -25.96 -14.75
N GLU A 102 35.99 -26.28 -13.65
CA GLU A 102 34.53 -26.10 -13.50
C GLU A 102 34.12 -24.61 -13.47
N ASP A 103 33.09 -24.17 -14.18
CA ASP A 103 32.74 -22.73 -14.17
C ASP A 103 32.19 -22.24 -12.82
N CYS A 104 32.52 -20.99 -12.44
CA CYS A 104 32.11 -20.41 -11.17
C CYS A 104 30.60 -20.17 -11.05
N GLU A 105 29.90 -19.82 -12.14
CA GLU A 105 28.46 -19.53 -12.11
C GLU A 105 27.69 -20.86 -12.01
N VAL A 106 28.11 -21.88 -12.77
CA VAL A 106 27.58 -23.26 -12.67
C VAL A 106 27.82 -23.89 -11.28
N TRP A 107 29.02 -23.72 -10.72
CA TRP A 107 29.34 -24.18 -9.36
C TRP A 107 28.46 -23.50 -8.31
N LEU A 108 28.22 -22.19 -8.43
CA LEU A 108 27.37 -21.44 -7.49
C LEU A 108 25.88 -21.82 -7.62
N GLU A 109 25.35 -22.06 -8.83
CA GLU A 109 23.97 -22.54 -8.98
C GLU A 109 23.74 -23.89 -8.27
N ARG A 110 24.73 -24.81 -8.31
CA ARG A 110 24.65 -26.08 -7.55
C ARG A 110 24.86 -25.88 -6.05
N GLU A 111 25.94 -25.20 -5.65
CA GLU A 111 26.34 -25.19 -4.24
C GLU A 111 25.46 -24.31 -3.35
N ASP A 112 24.88 -23.22 -3.89
CA ASP A 112 23.98 -22.32 -3.16
C ASP A 112 22.50 -22.76 -3.20
N ALA A 113 22.17 -23.85 -3.90
CA ALA A 113 20.80 -24.36 -4.00
C ALA A 113 20.20 -24.73 -2.64
N VAL A 114 18.97 -24.29 -2.38
CA VAL A 114 18.24 -24.54 -1.12
C VAL A 114 17.01 -25.40 -1.37
N SER A 115 16.97 -26.58 -0.74
CA SER A 115 15.75 -27.36 -0.58
C SER A 115 15.06 -26.94 0.72
N TYR A 116 13.98 -26.17 0.60
CA TYR A 116 13.21 -25.72 1.76
C TYR A 116 12.30 -26.82 2.31
N SER A 117 12.12 -26.84 3.64
CA SER A 117 11.28 -27.77 4.39
C SER A 117 9.81 -27.80 3.97
N ARG A 118 9.30 -26.68 3.42
CA ARG A 118 7.90 -26.49 3.03
C ARG A 118 7.78 -26.09 1.56
N ASP A 119 7.31 -27.03 0.74
CA ASP A 119 6.66 -26.73 -0.54
C ASP A 119 5.30 -26.06 -0.27
N PHE A 120 5.16 -24.79 -0.65
CA PHE A 120 3.92 -24.03 -0.49
C PHE A 120 2.84 -24.40 -1.51
N GLN A 121 3.14 -25.08 -2.63
CA GLN A 121 2.11 -25.55 -3.55
C GLN A 121 1.34 -26.74 -2.94
N LYS A 122 2.07 -27.69 -2.32
CA LYS A 122 1.49 -28.81 -1.57
C LYS A 122 0.97 -28.40 -0.19
N TYR A 123 1.65 -27.49 0.49
CA TYR A 123 1.33 -27.03 1.85
C TYR A 123 1.17 -25.49 1.90
N PRO A 124 0.09 -24.94 1.33
CA PRO A 124 -0.13 -23.50 1.19
C PRO A 124 -0.11 -22.75 2.53
N ILE A 125 0.17 -21.44 2.46
CA ILE A 125 -0.03 -20.52 3.58
C ILE A 125 -1.50 -20.53 3.98
N LEU A 126 -1.78 -20.73 5.26
CA LEU A 126 -3.11 -20.79 5.85
C LEU A 126 -3.38 -19.52 6.65
N VAL A 127 -4.42 -18.77 6.29
CA VAL A 127 -4.85 -17.58 7.02
C VAL A 127 -6.30 -17.73 7.49
N SER A 128 -6.59 -17.31 8.72
CA SER A 128 -7.93 -17.36 9.31
C SER A 128 -8.50 -15.96 9.61
N GLY A 129 -9.82 -15.88 9.74
CA GLY A 129 -10.55 -14.64 10.10
C GLY A 129 -11.15 -13.85 8.94
N LEU A 130 -10.84 -14.19 7.68
CA LEU A 130 -11.49 -13.69 6.47
C LEU A 130 -11.68 -14.84 5.46
N GLU A 131 -12.61 -14.69 4.51
CA GLU A 131 -12.80 -15.61 3.38
C GLU A 131 -11.80 -15.33 2.23
N GLN A 132 -11.87 -16.13 1.15
CA GLN A 132 -11.01 -15.96 -0.03
C GLN A 132 -11.74 -15.21 -1.15
N GLU A 133 -11.23 -14.02 -1.48
CA GLU A 133 -11.87 -13.05 -2.38
C GLU A 133 -11.13 -12.87 -3.73
N TRP A 134 -10.08 -13.64 -4.01
CA TRP A 134 -9.23 -13.51 -5.21
C TRP A 134 -8.85 -14.87 -5.84
N ASN A 135 -8.54 -14.82 -7.14
CA ASN A 135 -8.50 -15.99 -8.01
C ASN A 135 -7.13 -16.70 -8.08
N SER A 136 -6.02 -15.99 -7.88
CA SER A 136 -4.66 -16.53 -8.05
C SER A 136 -3.63 -15.85 -7.16
N CYS A 137 -2.53 -16.55 -6.83
CA CYS A 137 -1.41 -15.98 -6.10
C CYS A 137 -0.09 -16.64 -6.52
N GLY A 138 1.02 -15.88 -6.47
CA GLY A 138 2.37 -16.38 -6.80
C GLY A 138 2.97 -17.37 -5.80
N VAL A 139 2.25 -17.66 -4.71
CA VAL A 139 2.56 -18.71 -3.72
C VAL A 139 1.24 -19.38 -3.32
N GLY A 140 1.28 -20.68 -2.99
CA GLY A 140 0.10 -21.38 -2.49
C GLY A 140 -0.42 -20.71 -1.21
N CYS A 141 -1.70 -20.34 -1.23
CA CYS A 141 -2.32 -19.43 -0.27
C CYS A 141 -3.80 -19.80 -0.12
N LYS A 142 -4.32 -19.92 1.11
CA LYS A 142 -5.72 -20.23 1.40
C LYS A 142 -6.22 -19.43 2.61
N PHE A 143 -7.35 -18.75 2.43
CA PHE A 143 -8.10 -18.10 3.50
C PHE A 143 -9.37 -18.92 3.82
N GLY A 144 -10.23 -18.45 4.72
CA GLY A 144 -11.40 -19.20 5.20
C GLY A 144 -11.03 -20.44 6.02
N TYR A 145 -9.78 -20.53 6.51
CA TYR A 145 -9.31 -21.72 7.20
C TYR A 145 -9.89 -21.82 8.61
N GLU A 146 -10.86 -22.72 8.80
CA GLU A 146 -11.35 -23.11 10.12
C GLU A 146 -10.40 -24.12 10.81
N ALA A 147 -10.15 -23.90 12.10
CA ALA A 147 -9.25 -24.73 12.92
C ALA A 147 -9.73 -26.19 13.15
N ARG A 148 -10.89 -26.61 12.61
CA ARG A 148 -11.46 -27.97 12.81
C ARG A 148 -10.58 -29.10 12.28
N SER A 149 -9.59 -28.81 11.44
CA SER A 149 -8.62 -29.78 10.92
C SER A 149 -7.31 -29.87 11.73
N GLY A 150 -7.25 -29.26 12.92
CA GLY A 150 -6.22 -29.51 13.93
C GLY A 150 -4.85 -28.87 13.69
N LYS A 151 -4.59 -28.32 12.49
CA LYS A 151 -3.39 -27.50 12.24
C LYS A 151 -3.67 -26.06 12.67
N LYS A 152 -2.69 -25.39 13.29
CA LYS A 152 -2.73 -23.92 13.46
C LYS A 152 -2.56 -23.23 12.09
N PRO A 153 -3.22 -22.09 11.85
CA PRO A 153 -2.94 -21.25 10.68
C PRO A 153 -1.59 -20.54 10.84
N ASP A 154 -1.00 -20.12 9.72
CA ASP A 154 0.21 -19.31 9.70
C ASP A 154 -0.09 -17.88 10.18
N ALA A 155 -1.30 -17.36 9.92
CA ALA A 155 -1.72 -16.02 10.33
C ALA A 155 -3.23 -15.92 10.64
N ALA A 156 -3.62 -14.96 11.47
CA ALA A 156 -5.01 -14.70 11.86
C ALA A 156 -5.33 -13.19 11.91
N PHE A 157 -6.45 -12.78 11.31
CA PHE A 157 -6.92 -11.39 11.39
C PHE A 157 -7.53 -11.07 12.76
N GLY A 158 -7.19 -9.89 13.31
CA GLY A 158 -7.80 -9.34 14.52
C GLY A 158 -7.37 -9.99 15.85
N VAL A 159 -6.47 -10.97 15.81
CA VAL A 159 -5.94 -11.66 17.00
C VAL A 159 -4.48 -11.22 17.24
N PRO A 160 -4.20 -10.35 18.22
CA PRO A 160 -2.82 -10.05 18.64
C PRO A 160 -2.28 -11.16 19.57
N ASN A 161 -0.97 -11.41 19.52
CA ASN A 161 -0.24 -12.31 20.43
C ASN A 161 -0.73 -13.78 20.52
N ASP A 162 -0.90 -14.51 19.40
CA ASP A 162 -1.12 -15.99 19.42
C ASP A 162 0.03 -16.82 18.78
N PRO A 163 1.27 -16.81 19.32
CA PRO A 163 2.34 -17.67 18.81
C PRO A 163 1.94 -19.16 18.68
N PRO A 164 2.39 -19.88 17.63
CA PRO A 164 3.23 -19.44 16.51
C PRO A 164 2.47 -18.75 15.37
N THR A 165 1.18 -18.47 15.50
CA THR A 165 0.36 -17.81 14.47
C THR A 165 0.63 -16.29 14.45
N GLU A 166 0.80 -15.74 13.26
CA GLU A 166 1.07 -14.31 13.06
C GLU A 166 -0.22 -13.47 13.22
N GLY A 167 -0.19 -12.49 14.12
CA GLY A 167 -1.35 -11.63 14.41
C GLY A 167 -1.44 -10.48 13.42
N VAL A 168 -2.50 -10.44 12.61
CA VAL A 168 -2.68 -9.50 11.50
C VAL A 168 -3.67 -8.38 11.84
N LEU A 169 -3.22 -7.13 11.77
CA LEU A 169 -4.11 -5.96 11.74
C LEU A 169 -4.34 -5.54 10.28
N ARG A 170 -5.60 -5.49 9.83
CA ARG A 170 -6.01 -4.92 8.54
C ARG A 170 -7.02 -3.80 8.76
N SER A 171 -6.74 -2.61 8.23
CA SER A 171 -7.69 -1.48 8.25
C SER A 171 -7.32 -0.44 7.20
N MET A 172 -8.30 0.07 6.45
CA MET A 172 -8.09 1.18 5.52
C MET A 172 -8.48 2.55 6.14
N GLU A 173 -8.78 2.58 7.44
CA GLU A 173 -9.15 3.78 8.18
C GLU A 173 -7.94 4.53 8.76
N SER A 174 -8.04 5.86 8.83
CA SER A 174 -6.96 6.73 9.31
C SER A 174 -6.70 6.58 10.82
N ALA A 175 -5.42 6.53 11.22
CA ALA A 175 -5.01 6.47 12.61
C ALA A 175 -5.31 7.75 13.40
N HIS A 176 -5.62 8.86 12.71
CA HIS A 176 -6.17 10.07 13.36
C HIS A 176 -7.56 9.86 13.95
N TYR A 177 -8.31 8.83 13.51
CA TYR A 177 -9.58 8.42 14.10
C TYR A 177 -9.42 7.21 15.02
N TYR A 178 -8.73 6.18 14.53
CA TYR A 178 -8.57 4.87 15.18
C TYR A 178 -7.10 4.63 15.53
N GLN A 179 -6.69 4.98 16.76
CA GLN A 179 -5.26 5.04 17.12
C GLN A 179 -4.54 3.69 16.99
N GLU A 180 -5.27 2.58 17.10
CA GLU A 180 -4.84 1.21 16.75
C GLU A 180 -4.15 1.10 15.39
N ASN A 181 -4.61 1.85 14.37
CA ASN A 181 -4.09 1.76 13.01
C ASN A 181 -2.70 2.42 12.86
N ASN A 182 -2.23 3.16 13.87
CA ASN A 182 -0.86 3.66 13.91
C ASN A 182 0.10 2.47 14.06
N ILE A 183 1.02 2.29 13.11
CA ILE A 183 1.96 1.15 13.05
C ILE A 183 2.64 0.89 14.40
N ASN A 184 3.16 1.94 15.05
CA ASN A 184 3.86 1.82 16.33
C ASN A 184 2.92 1.47 17.51
N GLN A 185 1.63 1.82 17.46
CA GLN A 185 0.66 1.34 18.44
C GLN A 185 0.21 -0.09 18.16
N ALA A 186 -0.03 -0.46 16.89
CA ALA A 186 -0.36 -1.83 16.50
C ALA A 186 0.72 -2.84 16.96
N ARG A 187 2.00 -2.53 16.75
CA ARG A 187 3.13 -3.33 17.28
C ARG A 187 3.07 -3.45 18.81
N ARG A 188 2.86 -2.34 19.54
CA ARG A 188 2.72 -2.35 21.00
C ARG A 188 1.48 -3.11 21.51
N ARG A 189 0.43 -3.26 20.70
CA ARG A 189 -0.74 -4.11 21.01
C ARG A 189 -0.50 -5.60 20.68
N GLY A 190 0.59 -5.96 19.99
CA GLY A 190 0.93 -7.35 19.69
C GLY A 190 0.62 -7.85 18.27
N TYR A 191 0.41 -6.94 17.32
CA TYR A 191 0.24 -7.30 15.91
C TYR A 191 1.60 -7.45 15.20
N THR A 192 1.90 -8.66 14.75
CA THR A 192 3.16 -9.00 14.07
C THR A 192 3.14 -8.72 12.58
N VAL A 193 1.95 -8.58 11.97
CA VAL A 193 1.77 -8.07 10.60
C VAL A 193 0.72 -6.95 10.59
N ILE A 194 1.03 -5.85 9.89
CA ILE A 194 0.20 -4.64 9.80
C ILE A 194 -0.10 -4.34 8.33
N MET A 195 -1.37 -4.07 8.04
CA MET A 195 -1.92 -3.84 6.71
C MET A 195 -2.82 -2.60 6.72
N THR A 196 -2.25 -1.41 6.55
CA THR A 196 -3.02 -0.15 6.44
C THR A 196 -2.70 0.63 5.17
N THR A 197 -3.34 1.79 4.97
CA THR A 197 -3.06 2.68 3.83
C THR A 197 -1.59 3.14 3.79
N SER A 198 -0.91 3.17 4.94
CA SER A 198 0.50 3.58 5.01
C SER A 198 1.38 2.66 4.17
N LEU A 199 2.15 3.22 3.24
CA LEU A 199 3.13 2.48 2.45
C LEU A 199 4.33 2.00 3.29
N SER A 200 4.42 2.46 4.55
CA SER A 200 5.33 1.96 5.58
C SER A 200 4.79 0.72 6.33
N SER A 201 3.59 0.23 6.01
CA SER A 201 3.05 -1.05 6.51
C SER A 201 3.83 -2.26 5.97
N ASP A 202 3.70 -3.42 6.63
CA ASP A 202 4.26 -4.69 6.14
C ASP A 202 3.67 -5.09 4.78
N VAL A 203 2.34 -4.92 4.65
CA VAL A 203 1.60 -5.16 3.40
C VAL A 203 0.56 -4.05 3.22
N PRO A 204 0.90 -2.93 2.54
CA PRO A 204 0.01 -1.78 2.41
C PRO A 204 -1.29 -2.07 1.64
N VAL A 205 -2.37 -1.40 2.03
CA VAL A 205 -3.72 -1.53 1.46
C VAL A 205 -4.23 -0.13 1.10
N GLY A 206 -3.85 0.36 -0.08
CA GLY A 206 -4.27 1.67 -0.61
C GLY A 206 -5.53 1.60 -1.46
N TYR A 207 -6.12 2.76 -1.74
CA TYR A 207 -7.34 2.92 -2.56
C TYR A 207 -7.03 3.11 -4.06
N PHE A 208 -6.04 2.40 -4.59
CA PHE A 208 -5.60 2.51 -5.99
C PHE A 208 -5.47 1.14 -6.63
N SER A 209 -5.93 1.03 -7.88
CA SER A 209 -5.78 -0.13 -8.74
C SER A 209 -6.13 0.25 -10.18
N TRP A 210 -5.48 -0.37 -11.16
CA TRP A 210 -5.88 -0.26 -12.56
C TRP A 210 -7.19 -1.00 -12.86
N ALA A 211 -7.53 -2.02 -12.08
CA ALA A 211 -8.76 -2.80 -12.23
C ALA A 211 -9.99 -2.13 -11.59
N GLU A 212 -9.80 -1.37 -10.50
CA GLU A 212 -10.89 -0.66 -9.80
C GLU A 212 -11.17 0.74 -10.39
N TYR A 213 -10.15 1.40 -10.95
CA TYR A 213 -10.24 2.79 -11.42
C TYR A 213 -9.73 2.91 -12.85
N ASP A 214 -10.60 3.33 -13.78
CA ASP A 214 -10.19 3.75 -15.12
C ASP A 214 -9.48 5.12 -15.09
N ILE A 215 -8.28 5.12 -14.51
CA ILE A 215 -7.42 6.30 -14.35
C ILE A 215 -7.06 6.89 -15.72
N MET A 216 -7.08 6.09 -16.79
CA MET A 216 -6.80 6.53 -18.17
C MET A 216 -8.05 6.89 -18.98
N ALA A 217 -9.25 6.91 -18.36
CA ALA A 217 -10.51 7.26 -19.00
C ALA A 217 -10.42 8.55 -19.87
N PRO A 218 -10.95 8.56 -21.10
CA PRO A 218 -10.90 9.72 -21.99
C PRO A 218 -11.50 10.99 -21.37
N LEU A 219 -10.77 12.11 -21.48
CA LEU A 219 -11.22 13.41 -20.98
C LEU A 219 -12.54 13.84 -21.64
N GLN A 220 -13.49 14.26 -20.81
CA GLN A 220 -14.75 14.86 -21.25
C GLN A 220 -14.67 16.39 -21.25
N PRO A 221 -15.46 17.10 -22.08
CA PRO A 221 -15.56 18.55 -22.04
C PRO A 221 -15.99 19.07 -20.66
N LYS A 222 -15.34 20.13 -20.19
CA LYS A 222 -15.63 20.75 -18.89
C LYS A 222 -16.70 21.82 -19.05
N THR A 223 -17.96 21.43 -18.84
CA THR A 223 -19.16 22.22 -19.18
C THR A 223 -19.79 22.98 -18.01
N GLU A 224 -19.40 22.70 -16.77
CA GLU A 224 -20.00 23.33 -15.60
C GLU A 224 -19.44 24.76 -15.36
N SER A 225 -20.33 25.67 -14.95
CA SER A 225 -19.97 27.09 -14.72
C SER A 225 -19.29 27.37 -13.37
N ALA A 226 -19.28 26.39 -12.46
CA ALA A 226 -18.50 26.44 -11.23
C ALA A 226 -17.15 25.75 -11.47
N LEU A 227 -16.09 26.26 -10.84
CA LEU A 227 -14.73 25.77 -11.12
C LEU A 227 -14.51 24.37 -10.56
N ALA A 228 -15.04 24.11 -9.37
CA ALA A 228 -14.88 22.85 -8.66
C ALA A 228 -16.22 22.29 -8.17
N ALA A 229 -16.26 20.98 -7.94
CA ALA A 229 -17.31 20.30 -7.19
C ALA A 229 -16.76 19.66 -5.89
N ALA A 230 -17.63 19.54 -4.90
CA ALA A 230 -17.30 18.99 -3.57
C ALA A 230 -18.32 17.93 -3.12
N PHE A 231 -17.82 16.74 -2.79
CA PHE A 231 -18.61 15.59 -2.33
C PHE A 231 -18.27 15.25 -0.87
N ILE A 232 -18.41 16.23 0.03
CA ILE A 232 -18.03 16.12 1.44
C ILE A 232 -19.29 15.97 2.30
N SER A 233 -19.42 14.87 3.03
CA SER A 233 -20.58 14.59 3.91
C SER A 233 -20.25 14.48 5.40
N ASN A 234 -18.99 14.18 5.77
CA ASN A 234 -18.53 14.26 7.16
C ASN A 234 -18.05 15.69 7.45
N CYS A 235 -18.87 16.46 8.15
CA CYS A 235 -18.57 17.87 8.47
C CYS A 235 -17.75 18.05 9.76
N ALA A 236 -17.43 16.97 10.48
CA ALA A 236 -16.68 16.97 11.75
C ALA A 236 -15.27 16.37 11.58
N ALA A 237 -14.61 16.70 10.47
CA ALA A 237 -13.31 16.14 10.13
C ALA A 237 -12.19 16.61 11.08
N ARG A 238 -11.25 15.72 11.42
CA ARG A 238 -10.07 15.98 12.25
C ARG A 238 -8.93 16.70 11.48
N ASN A 239 -9.29 17.63 10.59
CA ASN A 239 -8.38 18.51 9.84
C ASN A 239 -9.06 19.85 9.51
N PHE A 240 -8.41 20.68 8.68
CA PHE A 240 -8.91 22.02 8.36
C PHE A 240 -9.79 22.11 7.09
N ARG A 241 -10.29 21.00 6.56
CA ARG A 241 -10.87 20.95 5.20
C ARG A 241 -12.11 21.82 4.98
N LEU A 242 -12.95 22.01 6.00
CA LEU A 242 -14.10 22.92 5.87
C LEU A 242 -13.66 24.37 5.89
N GLN A 243 -12.67 24.75 6.70
CA GLN A 243 -12.11 26.10 6.63
C GLN A 243 -11.40 26.35 5.30
N ALA A 244 -10.85 25.33 4.65
CA ALA A 244 -10.38 25.43 3.26
C ALA A 244 -11.54 25.67 2.28
N LEU A 245 -12.60 24.85 2.31
CA LEU A 245 -13.81 25.02 1.49
C LEU A 245 -14.41 26.43 1.64
N GLU A 246 -14.74 26.83 2.86
CA GLU A 246 -15.26 28.16 3.17
C GLU A 246 -14.36 29.30 2.67
N THR A 247 -13.03 29.13 2.75
CA THR A 247 -12.08 30.18 2.37
C THR A 247 -11.91 30.25 0.86
N LEU A 248 -11.96 29.12 0.13
CA LEU A 248 -12.06 29.12 -1.34
C LEU A 248 -13.35 29.84 -1.81
N GLU A 249 -14.49 29.55 -1.18
CA GLU A 249 -15.77 30.24 -1.45
C GLU A 249 -15.66 31.76 -1.17
N LYS A 250 -15.12 32.16 -0.01
CA LYS A 250 -14.89 33.58 0.36
C LYS A 250 -13.91 34.29 -0.58
N LEU A 251 -12.95 33.57 -1.15
CA LEU A 251 -12.03 34.06 -2.19
C LEU A 251 -12.67 34.08 -3.59
N ASN A 252 -13.98 33.90 -3.71
CA ASN A 252 -14.74 33.86 -4.96
C ASN A 252 -14.25 32.77 -5.93
N VAL A 253 -14.00 31.57 -5.41
CA VAL A 253 -13.95 30.33 -6.20
C VAL A 253 -15.35 29.74 -6.16
N LYS A 254 -16.07 29.73 -7.28
CA LYS A 254 -17.42 29.15 -7.36
C LYS A 254 -17.32 27.63 -7.25
N ILE A 255 -17.95 27.06 -6.22
CA ILE A 255 -17.89 25.63 -5.87
C ILE A 255 -19.31 25.06 -5.76
N ASP A 256 -19.54 23.93 -6.44
CA ASP A 256 -20.78 23.17 -6.35
C ASP A 256 -20.65 22.03 -5.33
N SER A 257 -21.27 22.21 -4.17
CA SER A 257 -21.25 21.26 -3.05
C SER A 257 -22.46 20.33 -3.11
N TYR A 258 -22.21 19.06 -3.43
CA TYR A 258 -23.19 17.98 -3.56
C TYR A 258 -23.32 17.12 -2.30
N GLY A 259 -22.28 17.09 -1.46
CA GLY A 259 -22.26 16.33 -0.21
C GLY A 259 -23.12 16.94 0.90
N GLY A 260 -23.13 16.29 2.07
CA GLY A 260 -23.88 16.76 3.25
C GLY A 260 -23.41 18.11 3.83
N CYS A 261 -22.17 18.52 3.57
CA CYS A 261 -21.62 19.80 4.01
C CYS A 261 -21.79 20.87 2.91
N HIS A 262 -22.21 22.08 3.29
CA HIS A 262 -22.56 23.23 2.44
C HIS A 262 -23.76 23.00 1.49
N ARG A 263 -23.87 21.82 0.85
CA ARG A 263 -25.00 21.30 0.06
C ARG A 263 -25.79 22.35 -0.73
N ASN A 264 -25.11 23.05 -1.63
CA ASN A 264 -25.73 24.03 -2.54
C ASN A 264 -26.27 23.41 -3.85
N ARG A 265 -25.99 22.11 -4.11
CA ARG A 265 -26.61 21.28 -5.14
C ARG A 265 -27.25 20.03 -4.54
N ASP A 266 -28.14 19.35 -5.27
CA ASP A 266 -28.68 18.06 -4.82
C ASP A 266 -27.72 16.90 -5.14
N GLY A 267 -27.33 16.14 -4.11
CA GLY A 267 -26.41 15.01 -4.18
C GLY A 267 -26.96 13.74 -4.82
N ARG A 268 -28.16 13.76 -5.41
CA ARG A 268 -28.78 12.62 -6.12
C ARG A 268 -28.20 12.46 -7.54
N VAL A 269 -26.88 12.35 -7.64
CA VAL A 269 -26.13 12.26 -8.90
C VAL A 269 -25.07 11.16 -8.78
N ASP A 270 -24.64 10.59 -9.90
CA ASP A 270 -23.38 9.86 -9.91
C ASP A 270 -22.21 10.83 -9.69
N LYS A 271 -21.28 10.46 -8.81
CA LYS A 271 -20.13 11.29 -8.41
C LYS A 271 -19.13 11.45 -9.56
N VAL A 272 -18.78 10.38 -10.26
CA VAL A 272 -17.73 10.38 -11.28
C VAL A 272 -18.22 11.03 -12.58
N GLU A 273 -19.43 10.70 -13.04
CA GLU A 273 -20.05 11.34 -14.21
C GLU A 273 -20.38 12.83 -13.97
N THR A 274 -20.57 13.23 -12.70
CA THR A 274 -20.64 14.65 -12.33
C THR A 274 -19.28 15.32 -12.38
N LEU A 275 -18.27 14.75 -11.70
CA LEU A 275 -16.90 15.28 -11.71
C LEU A 275 -16.31 15.42 -13.13
N LYS A 276 -16.68 14.52 -14.07
CA LYS A 276 -16.24 14.61 -15.48
C LYS A 276 -16.50 15.97 -16.12
N ARG A 277 -17.52 16.72 -15.69
CA ARG A 277 -17.88 18.04 -16.24
C ARG A 277 -17.18 19.23 -15.56
N TYR A 278 -16.48 19.02 -14.44
CA TYR A 278 -15.77 20.09 -13.70
C TYR A 278 -14.28 20.15 -14.05
N LYS A 279 -13.68 21.35 -13.93
CA LYS A 279 -12.22 21.51 -14.05
C LYS A 279 -11.50 20.93 -12.82
N PHE A 280 -12.02 21.20 -11.63
CA PHE A 280 -11.43 20.79 -10.36
C PHE A 280 -12.35 19.88 -9.53
N SER A 281 -11.75 19.06 -8.68
CA SER A 281 -12.45 18.23 -7.69
C SER A 281 -11.87 18.48 -6.31
N LEU A 282 -12.69 18.85 -5.33
CA LEU A 282 -12.23 19.04 -3.94
C LEU A 282 -12.08 17.68 -3.25
N SER A 283 -10.91 17.07 -3.46
CA SER A 283 -10.49 15.76 -2.97
C SER A 283 -9.97 15.86 -1.53
N PHE A 284 -10.83 16.33 -0.64
CA PHE A 284 -10.47 16.67 0.75
C PHE A 284 -10.66 15.47 1.68
N GLU A 285 -9.58 14.96 2.25
CA GLU A 285 -9.57 13.80 3.14
C GLU A 285 -10.11 14.10 4.54
N ASN A 286 -10.44 13.04 5.28
CA ASN A 286 -10.97 13.15 6.65
C ASN A 286 -9.90 13.58 7.69
N SER A 287 -8.62 13.47 7.33
CA SER A 287 -7.43 13.67 8.19
C SER A 287 -6.21 13.98 7.31
N ASN A 288 -5.10 14.40 7.92
CA ASN A 288 -3.86 14.73 7.21
C ASN A 288 -2.74 13.76 7.63
N GLU A 289 -2.81 12.53 7.13
CA GLU A 289 -1.91 11.41 7.49
C GLU A 289 -1.07 10.96 6.28
N GLU A 290 0.20 10.60 6.50
CA GLU A 290 1.08 10.10 5.43
C GLU A 290 0.45 8.90 4.70
N ASP A 291 0.47 8.94 3.37
CA ASP A 291 -0.13 7.94 2.47
C ASP A 291 -1.65 7.70 2.60
N TYR A 292 -2.37 8.44 3.45
CA TYR A 292 -3.82 8.36 3.52
C TYR A 292 -4.45 9.10 2.32
N VAL A 293 -4.48 8.41 1.18
CA VAL A 293 -5.03 8.88 -0.10
C VAL A 293 -6.10 7.91 -0.55
N THR A 294 -7.34 8.38 -0.61
CA THR A 294 -8.54 7.52 -0.75
C THR A 294 -9.19 7.64 -2.13
N GLU A 295 -10.37 7.02 -2.30
CA GLU A 295 -11.17 7.05 -3.52
C GLU A 295 -11.45 8.47 -4.02
N LYS A 296 -11.45 9.47 -3.12
CA LYS A 296 -11.63 10.91 -3.41
C LYS A 296 -10.61 11.41 -4.44
N PHE A 297 -9.36 10.99 -4.29
CA PHE A 297 -8.29 11.38 -5.20
C PHE A 297 -8.37 10.61 -6.52
N PHE A 298 -8.46 9.27 -6.47
CA PHE A 298 -8.43 8.44 -7.68
C PHE A 298 -9.67 8.63 -8.56
N GLN A 299 -10.87 8.78 -8.00
CA GLN A 299 -12.08 9.13 -8.78
C GLN A 299 -11.95 10.50 -9.48
N SER A 300 -11.18 11.42 -8.91
CA SER A 300 -10.91 12.73 -9.52
C SER A 300 -9.94 12.63 -10.70
N LEU A 301 -9.00 11.66 -10.66
CA LEU A 301 -8.16 11.29 -11.81
C LEU A 301 -8.96 10.56 -12.90
N VAL A 302 -9.82 9.60 -12.54
CA VAL A 302 -10.75 8.93 -13.47
C VAL A 302 -11.57 9.98 -14.22
N ALA A 303 -12.23 10.88 -13.50
CA ALA A 303 -13.03 11.98 -14.05
C ALA A 303 -12.23 13.04 -14.84
N GLY A 304 -10.90 12.93 -14.91
CA GLY A 304 -10.06 13.87 -15.66
C GLY A 304 -10.17 15.30 -15.12
N THR A 305 -10.26 15.44 -13.81
CA THR A 305 -10.22 16.72 -13.10
C THR A 305 -8.82 16.95 -12.55
N VAL A 306 -8.49 18.21 -12.21
CA VAL A 306 -7.33 18.50 -11.36
C VAL A 306 -7.78 18.35 -9.90
N PRO A 307 -7.26 17.39 -9.12
CA PRO A 307 -7.62 17.24 -7.72
C PRO A 307 -7.06 18.41 -6.91
N VAL A 308 -7.91 19.06 -6.12
CA VAL A 308 -7.51 20.01 -5.07
C VAL A 308 -7.59 19.28 -3.75
N VAL A 309 -6.46 19.15 -3.05
CA VAL A 309 -6.31 18.22 -1.92
C VAL A 309 -6.02 18.95 -0.62
N VAL A 310 -6.74 18.57 0.42
CA VAL A 310 -6.38 18.74 1.84
C VAL A 310 -6.33 17.33 2.40
N GLY A 311 -5.17 16.83 2.82
CA GLY A 311 -5.02 15.41 3.19
C GLY A 311 -3.58 15.01 3.43
N ALA A 312 -3.15 13.90 2.81
CA ALA A 312 -1.80 13.36 2.96
C ALA A 312 -0.71 14.40 2.67
N PRO A 313 0.20 14.71 3.63
CA PRO A 313 1.25 15.72 3.44
C PRO A 313 2.20 15.45 2.26
N ASN A 314 2.27 14.20 1.81
CA ASN A 314 3.09 13.70 0.72
C ASN A 314 2.28 13.35 -0.56
N ILE A 315 1.09 13.94 -0.76
CA ILE A 315 0.21 13.67 -1.92
C ILE A 315 0.90 13.74 -3.29
N MET A 316 2.00 14.48 -3.44
CA MET A 316 2.77 14.54 -4.69
C MET A 316 3.41 13.19 -5.07
N ASP A 317 3.66 12.29 -4.12
CA ASP A 317 4.07 10.90 -4.37
C ASP A 317 3.02 10.11 -5.17
N PHE A 318 1.75 10.53 -5.06
CA PHE A 318 0.58 9.93 -5.69
C PHE A 318 0.15 10.67 -6.97
N ALA A 319 0.84 11.74 -7.37
CA ALA A 319 0.46 12.56 -8.52
C ALA A 319 0.91 11.92 -9.86
N PRO A 320 0.02 11.76 -10.86
CA PRO A 320 0.40 11.31 -12.21
C PRO A 320 1.50 12.16 -12.86
N SER A 321 1.45 13.48 -12.67
CA SER A 321 2.50 14.45 -13.04
C SER A 321 2.60 15.58 -12.00
N PRO A 322 3.74 16.31 -11.92
CA PRO A 322 3.90 17.44 -11.00
C PRO A 322 2.87 18.57 -11.17
N THR A 323 2.26 18.70 -12.36
CA THR A 323 1.23 19.71 -12.69
C THR A 323 -0.20 19.24 -12.42
N SER A 324 -0.41 17.98 -12.08
CA SER A 324 -1.74 17.35 -12.08
C SER A 324 -2.57 17.55 -10.80
N VAL A 325 -1.99 18.07 -9.73
CA VAL A 325 -2.60 18.19 -8.39
C VAL A 325 -2.35 19.57 -7.80
N LEU A 326 -3.34 20.15 -7.12
CA LEU A 326 -3.18 21.35 -6.30
C LEU A 326 -3.27 20.97 -4.81
N HIS A 327 -2.17 21.06 -4.08
CA HIS A 327 -2.12 20.69 -2.66
C HIS A 327 -2.27 21.93 -1.77
N ILE A 328 -3.29 21.92 -0.91
CA ILE A 328 -3.45 22.84 0.22
C ILE A 328 -2.92 22.09 1.46
N LYS A 329 -1.63 22.26 1.76
CA LYS A 329 -0.94 21.55 2.85
C LYS A 329 -1.29 22.17 4.20
N GLU A 330 -1.40 23.49 4.24
CA GLU A 330 -1.79 24.29 5.41
C GLU A 330 -2.73 25.44 5.03
N ARG A 331 -3.27 26.14 6.03
CA ARG A 331 -4.25 27.23 5.81
C ARG A 331 -3.66 28.41 5.02
N SER A 332 -2.35 28.60 5.06
CA SER A 332 -1.60 29.60 4.30
C SER A 332 -1.78 29.44 2.79
N ASP A 333 -1.87 28.18 2.32
CA ASP A 333 -1.88 27.84 0.89
C ASP A 333 -3.23 28.13 0.20
N ILE A 334 -4.31 28.32 0.97
CA ILE A 334 -5.66 28.43 0.39
C ILE A 334 -5.74 29.62 -0.58
N SER A 335 -5.07 30.74 -0.25
CA SER A 335 -5.06 31.95 -1.09
C SER A 335 -4.25 31.80 -2.38
N SER A 336 -3.11 31.09 -2.35
CA SER A 336 -2.31 30.82 -3.55
C SER A 336 -2.98 29.77 -4.43
N VAL A 337 -3.53 28.70 -3.85
CA VAL A 337 -4.29 27.68 -4.59
C VAL A 337 -5.57 28.26 -5.20
N ALA A 338 -6.31 29.13 -4.49
CA ALA A 338 -7.47 29.83 -5.06
C ALA A 338 -7.11 30.68 -6.28
N LYS A 339 -5.94 31.33 -6.27
CA LYS A 339 -5.41 32.08 -7.41
C LYS A 339 -5.07 31.13 -8.57
N THR A 340 -4.30 30.07 -8.34
CA THR A 340 -3.92 29.09 -9.37
C THR A 340 -5.14 28.39 -9.98
N MET A 341 -6.18 28.10 -9.19
CA MET A 341 -7.44 27.55 -9.71
C MET A 341 -8.11 28.49 -10.73
N LYS A 342 -8.05 29.82 -10.53
CA LYS A 342 -8.59 30.81 -11.47
C LYS A 342 -7.70 30.98 -12.70
N GLU A 343 -6.39 31.06 -12.52
CA GLU A 343 -5.42 31.16 -13.62
C GLU A 343 -5.55 29.96 -14.59
N LEU A 344 -5.68 28.74 -14.05
CA LEU A 344 -5.97 27.53 -14.83
C LEU A 344 -7.41 27.50 -15.38
N ALA A 345 -8.40 28.09 -14.69
CA ALA A 345 -9.75 28.19 -15.22
C ALA A 345 -9.84 29.15 -16.43
N GLU A 346 -9.04 30.21 -16.45
CA GLU A 346 -9.02 31.25 -17.48
C GLU A 346 -8.05 30.92 -18.64
N ASN A 347 -7.05 30.05 -18.41
CA ASN A 347 -6.06 29.64 -19.42
C ASN A 347 -6.21 28.15 -19.81
N PRO A 348 -6.89 27.84 -20.95
CA PRO A 348 -7.06 26.46 -21.43
C PRO A 348 -5.74 25.71 -21.68
N THR A 349 -4.70 26.40 -22.15
CA THR A 349 -3.38 25.79 -22.40
C THR A 349 -2.74 25.33 -21.10
N ALA A 350 -2.80 26.14 -20.05
CA ALA A 350 -2.28 25.78 -18.74
C ALA A 350 -3.10 24.66 -18.08
N PHE A 351 -4.43 24.70 -18.17
CA PHE A 351 -5.28 23.59 -17.70
C PHE A 351 -4.97 22.27 -18.42
N ASN A 352 -4.80 22.31 -19.74
CA ASN A 352 -4.48 21.13 -20.54
C ASN A 352 -3.13 20.52 -20.15
N GLN A 353 -2.15 21.31 -19.66
CA GLN A 353 -0.88 20.80 -19.12
C GLN A 353 -1.03 20.09 -17.77
N SER A 354 -2.03 20.42 -16.95
CA SER A 354 -2.33 19.67 -15.71
C SER A 354 -2.95 18.29 -15.98
N VAL A 355 -3.70 18.13 -17.07
CA VAL A 355 -4.33 16.85 -17.45
C VAL A 355 -3.60 16.12 -18.58
N ARG A 356 -2.45 16.63 -19.05
CA ARG A 356 -1.71 16.11 -20.22
C ARG A 356 -1.27 14.65 -20.08
N TRP A 357 -1.01 14.19 -18.86
CA TRP A 357 -0.65 12.81 -18.53
C TRP A 357 -1.70 11.77 -18.96
N LYS A 358 -2.96 12.17 -19.20
CA LYS A 358 -4.00 11.30 -19.81
C LYS A 358 -3.68 10.88 -21.24
N TYR A 359 -2.79 11.61 -21.93
CA TYR A 359 -2.39 11.35 -23.32
C TYR A 359 -0.94 10.86 -23.41
N ASP A 360 -0.01 11.52 -22.71
CA ASP A 360 1.42 11.17 -22.74
C ASP A 360 1.78 10.01 -21.80
N GLY A 361 0.82 9.57 -20.98
CA GLY A 361 1.02 8.62 -19.90
C GLY A 361 1.40 9.28 -18.57
N PRO A 362 1.13 8.61 -17.44
CA PRO A 362 1.58 9.05 -16.12
C PRO A 362 3.06 8.70 -15.88
N SER A 363 3.68 9.38 -14.90
CA SER A 363 5.08 9.16 -14.55
C SER A 363 5.40 7.72 -14.14
N ASP A 364 6.66 7.29 -14.31
CA ASP A 364 7.12 5.97 -13.86
C ASP A 364 6.89 5.74 -12.36
N SER A 365 6.97 6.79 -11.54
CA SER A 365 6.68 6.74 -10.11
C SER A 365 5.20 6.43 -9.83
N PHE A 366 4.30 7.03 -10.59
CA PHE A 366 2.86 6.77 -10.47
C PHE A 366 2.50 5.36 -10.97
N LYS A 367 3.10 4.92 -12.08
CA LYS A 367 2.93 3.53 -12.55
C LYS A 367 3.39 2.54 -11.48
N ALA A 368 4.63 2.63 -11.01
CA ALA A 368 5.19 1.77 -9.97
C ALA A 368 4.39 1.76 -8.65
N LEU A 369 3.66 2.84 -8.35
CA LEU A 369 2.73 2.90 -7.24
C LEU A 369 1.44 2.12 -7.50
N VAL A 370 0.74 2.37 -8.61
CA VAL A 370 -0.55 1.70 -8.92
C VAL A 370 -0.36 0.23 -9.32
N ASP A 371 0.74 -0.10 -10.02
CA ASP A 371 1.13 -1.46 -10.41
C ASP A 371 1.25 -2.43 -9.21
N MET A 372 1.50 -1.91 -8.00
CA MET A 372 1.50 -2.66 -6.74
C MET A 372 0.16 -3.37 -6.46
N ALA A 373 -0.95 -2.82 -6.96
CA ALA A 373 -2.28 -3.34 -6.76
C ALA A 373 -2.58 -4.60 -7.60
N ALA A 374 -1.83 -4.81 -8.69
CA ALA A 374 -1.91 -6.00 -9.54
C ALA A 374 -1.47 -7.31 -8.84
N VAL A 375 -1.14 -7.22 -7.55
CA VAL A 375 -1.17 -8.35 -6.63
C VAL A 375 -2.11 -8.00 -5.48
N HIS A 376 -3.24 -8.69 -5.41
CA HIS A 376 -4.26 -8.46 -4.39
C HIS A 376 -3.65 -8.53 -2.97
N SER A 377 -4.12 -7.66 -2.06
CA SER A 377 -3.53 -7.48 -0.72
C SER A 377 -3.38 -8.79 0.08
N SER A 378 -4.36 -9.69 -0.01
CA SER A 378 -4.32 -11.03 0.60
C SER A 378 -3.22 -11.94 0.03
N CYS A 379 -2.95 -11.85 -1.28
CA CYS A 379 -1.83 -12.57 -1.88
C CYS A 379 -0.49 -11.98 -1.43
N ARG A 380 -0.37 -10.64 -1.36
CA ARG A 380 0.83 -9.98 -0.82
C ARG A 380 1.09 -10.36 0.65
N LEU A 381 0.04 -10.59 1.45
CA LEU A 381 0.17 -11.19 2.79
C LEU A 381 0.76 -12.60 2.74
N CYS A 382 0.24 -13.49 1.90
CA CYS A 382 0.81 -14.83 1.74
C CYS A 382 2.27 -14.81 1.26
N ILE A 383 2.64 -13.90 0.36
CA ILE A 383 4.03 -13.72 -0.12
C ILE A 383 4.94 -13.20 1.01
N HIS A 384 4.46 -12.26 1.83
CA HIS A 384 5.18 -11.78 3.02
C HIS A 384 5.43 -12.93 4.01
N LEU A 385 4.39 -13.68 4.37
CA LEU A 385 4.47 -14.82 5.30
C LEU A 385 5.41 -15.92 4.78
N ALA A 386 5.27 -16.32 3.51
CA ALA A 386 6.13 -17.33 2.90
C ALA A 386 7.59 -16.88 2.79
N THR A 387 7.84 -15.58 2.56
CA THR A 387 9.20 -15.00 2.57
C THR A 387 9.80 -15.05 3.99
N LYS A 388 9.02 -14.65 5.01
CA LYS A 388 9.42 -14.71 6.43
C LYS A 388 9.76 -16.14 6.88
N ILE A 389 8.98 -17.13 6.46
CA ILE A 389 9.23 -18.55 6.74
C ILE A 389 10.57 -19.00 6.10
N ARG A 390 10.77 -18.74 4.80
CA ARG A 390 12.03 -19.08 4.11
C ARG A 390 13.26 -18.37 4.72
N GLU A 391 13.12 -17.12 5.17
CA GLU A 391 14.21 -16.40 5.86
C GLU A 391 14.54 -16.95 7.25
N THR A 392 13.54 -17.40 8.02
CA THR A 392 13.78 -18.05 9.32
C THR A 392 14.46 -19.42 9.12
N GLU A 393 14.06 -20.17 8.09
CA GLU A 393 14.72 -21.43 7.73
C GLU A 393 16.19 -21.21 7.31
N GLU A 394 16.48 -20.22 6.48
CA GLU A 394 17.86 -19.87 6.10
C GLU A 394 18.75 -19.35 7.24
N ARG A 395 18.15 -18.89 8.34
CA ARG A 395 18.87 -18.49 9.57
C ARG A 395 19.01 -19.65 10.56
N SER A 396 18.44 -20.82 10.28
CA SER A 396 18.45 -21.97 11.19
C SER A 396 19.74 -22.80 11.02
N PRO A 397 20.42 -23.22 12.11
CA PRO A 397 21.74 -23.87 12.03
C PRO A 397 21.82 -25.17 11.23
N GLY A 398 20.69 -25.81 10.93
CA GLY A 398 20.63 -27.06 10.17
C GLY A 398 20.68 -26.91 8.64
N LEU A 399 20.63 -25.69 8.09
CA LEU A 399 20.68 -25.49 6.65
C LEU A 399 22.13 -25.45 6.12
N LYS A 400 22.37 -26.07 4.96
CA LYS A 400 23.68 -26.07 4.27
C LYS A 400 24.22 -24.64 4.14
N ARG A 401 25.46 -24.43 4.59
CA ARG A 401 26.17 -23.16 4.41
C ARG A 401 26.43 -22.91 2.92
N ARG A 402 25.82 -21.85 2.40
CA ARG A 402 25.97 -21.38 1.01
C ARG A 402 27.27 -20.58 0.83
N PRO A 403 28.16 -20.92 -0.12
CA PRO A 403 29.33 -20.10 -0.47
C PRO A 403 28.97 -18.67 -0.91
N CYS A 404 27.93 -18.51 -1.72
CA CYS A 404 27.43 -17.27 -2.33
C CYS A 404 28.45 -16.48 -3.20
N LYS A 405 29.68 -16.99 -3.35
CA LYS A 405 30.76 -16.40 -4.14
C LYS A 405 31.81 -17.44 -4.52
N CYS A 406 32.42 -17.29 -5.69
CA CYS A 406 33.46 -18.15 -6.23
C CYS A 406 34.65 -17.29 -6.63
N THR A 407 35.85 -17.57 -6.08
CA THR A 407 37.06 -16.76 -6.32
C THR A 407 38.09 -17.56 -7.11
N ARG A 408 38.52 -17.03 -8.26
CA ARG A 408 39.56 -17.60 -9.13
C ARG A 408 40.56 -16.54 -9.56
N GLY A 409 41.83 -16.73 -9.20
CA GLY A 409 42.87 -15.72 -9.38
C GLY A 409 42.50 -14.42 -8.65
N VAL A 410 42.42 -13.32 -9.41
CA VAL A 410 41.98 -12.01 -8.91
C VAL A 410 40.47 -11.78 -8.99
N ASN A 411 39.74 -12.62 -9.72
CA ASN A 411 38.31 -12.43 -9.98
C ASN A 411 37.46 -13.17 -8.96
N THR A 412 36.40 -12.52 -8.49
CA THR A 412 35.35 -13.15 -7.67
C THR A 412 33.99 -12.95 -8.34
N VAL A 413 33.29 -14.05 -8.59
CA VAL A 413 31.87 -14.06 -8.95
C VAL A 413 31.05 -14.04 -7.67
N TYR A 414 30.01 -13.21 -7.60
CA TYR A 414 29.03 -13.15 -6.53
C TYR A 414 27.68 -13.68 -7.03
N HIS A 415 27.06 -14.58 -6.26
CA HIS A 415 25.71 -15.08 -6.51
C HIS A 415 24.70 -14.21 -5.74
N LEU A 416 23.78 -13.59 -6.49
CA LEU A 416 22.69 -12.79 -5.98
C LEU A 416 21.36 -13.42 -6.37
N TYR A 417 20.31 -13.13 -5.62
CA TYR A 417 18.96 -13.59 -5.91
C TYR A 417 18.04 -12.39 -6.15
N VAL A 418 17.31 -12.37 -7.26
CA VAL A 418 16.42 -11.25 -7.62
C VAL A 418 15.02 -11.75 -8.00
N ARG A 419 13.97 -11.08 -7.51
CA ARG A 419 12.58 -11.30 -7.94
C ARG A 419 11.89 -10.01 -8.37
N GLU A 420 10.88 -10.10 -9.22
CA GLU A 420 9.93 -8.99 -9.39
C GLU A 420 9.16 -8.78 -8.07
N ARG A 421 9.05 -7.53 -7.60
CA ARG A 421 8.28 -7.21 -6.40
C ARG A 421 6.80 -7.52 -6.61
N GLY A 422 6.24 -8.35 -5.73
CA GLY A 422 4.88 -8.91 -5.89
C GLY A 422 4.86 -10.35 -6.41
N ARG A 423 5.99 -10.90 -6.89
CA ARG A 423 6.20 -12.35 -7.03
C ARG A 423 6.81 -12.93 -5.75
N PHE A 424 6.84 -14.26 -5.67
CA PHE A 424 7.42 -14.98 -4.53
C PHE A 424 8.81 -15.56 -4.83
N GLU A 425 8.92 -16.32 -5.93
CA GLU A 425 10.14 -17.01 -6.32
C GLU A 425 11.25 -16.07 -6.81
N MET A 426 12.50 -16.48 -6.60
CA MET A 426 13.71 -15.71 -6.89
C MET A 426 14.48 -16.34 -8.05
N HIS A 427 15.25 -15.53 -8.78
CA HIS A 427 16.12 -15.96 -9.87
C HIS A 427 17.58 -15.62 -9.60
N SER A 428 18.49 -16.54 -9.94
CA SER A 428 19.94 -16.36 -9.83
C SER A 428 20.46 -15.29 -10.79
N ILE A 429 21.30 -14.40 -10.24
CA ILE A 429 22.02 -13.33 -10.92
C ILE A 429 23.49 -13.40 -10.51
N PHE A 430 24.40 -13.28 -11.48
CA PHE A 430 25.84 -13.31 -11.23
C PHE A 430 26.47 -11.95 -11.56
N LEU A 431 27.29 -11.44 -10.64
CA LEU A 431 28.11 -10.24 -10.85
C LEU A 431 29.57 -10.50 -10.52
N ARG A 432 30.48 -9.94 -11.32
CA ARG A 432 31.93 -10.12 -11.20
C ARG A 432 32.57 -8.94 -10.46
N SER A 433 33.61 -9.21 -9.69
CA SER A 433 34.25 -8.27 -8.74
C SER A 433 34.80 -6.99 -9.36
N ASP A 434 35.23 -7.08 -10.61
CA ASP A 434 35.68 -6.00 -11.49
C ASP A 434 34.53 -5.12 -11.99
N ASN A 435 33.33 -5.68 -12.15
CA ASN A 435 32.13 -5.00 -12.65
C ASN A 435 30.99 -4.90 -11.62
N LEU A 436 31.31 -4.72 -10.33
CA LEU A 436 30.33 -4.38 -9.29
C LEU A 436 29.88 -2.91 -9.45
N THR A 437 28.94 -2.67 -10.36
CA THR A 437 28.34 -1.35 -10.65
C THR A 437 26.82 -1.43 -10.72
N LEU A 438 26.14 -0.31 -10.48
CA LEU A 438 24.68 -0.19 -10.57
C LEU A 438 24.17 -0.54 -11.98
N LYS A 439 24.86 -0.06 -13.02
CA LYS A 439 24.56 -0.38 -14.42
C LYS A 439 24.72 -1.88 -14.71
N ALA A 440 25.76 -2.53 -14.18
CA ALA A 440 25.96 -3.96 -14.38
C ALA A 440 24.89 -4.81 -13.68
N LEU A 441 24.47 -4.42 -12.47
CA LEU A 441 23.33 -5.04 -11.78
C LEU A 441 22.04 -4.90 -12.61
N GLU A 442 21.75 -3.69 -13.10
CA GLU A 442 20.58 -3.40 -13.95
C GLU A 442 20.59 -4.24 -15.24
N SER A 443 21.71 -4.24 -15.96
CA SER A 443 21.87 -5.05 -17.19
C SER A 443 21.79 -6.56 -16.94
N ALA A 444 22.33 -7.07 -15.82
CA ALA A 444 22.24 -8.48 -15.48
C ALA A 444 20.79 -8.90 -15.11
N VAL A 445 20.06 -8.04 -14.39
CA VAL A 445 18.64 -8.27 -14.08
C VAL A 445 17.79 -8.22 -15.34
N LEU A 446 17.99 -7.24 -16.23
CA LEU A 446 17.30 -7.19 -17.52
C LEU A 446 17.56 -8.45 -18.33
N ALA A 447 18.82 -8.79 -18.60
CA ALA A 447 19.18 -9.97 -19.41
C ALA A 447 18.61 -11.29 -18.84
N LYS A 448 18.61 -11.48 -17.51
CA LYS A 448 17.99 -12.66 -16.89
C LYS A 448 16.49 -12.69 -17.11
N PHE A 449 15.77 -11.59 -16.85
CA PHE A 449 14.31 -11.57 -16.98
C PHE A 449 13.87 -11.63 -18.46
N GLU A 450 14.60 -11.01 -19.37
CA GLU A 450 14.40 -11.12 -20.83
C GLU A 450 14.64 -12.55 -21.33
N SER A 451 15.73 -13.22 -20.92
CA SER A 451 16.00 -14.62 -21.32
C SER A 451 14.93 -15.62 -20.88
N MET A 452 14.18 -15.31 -19.81
CA MET A 452 13.05 -16.10 -19.33
C MET A 452 11.71 -15.71 -19.98
N ASN A 453 11.69 -14.78 -20.93
CA ASN A 453 10.49 -14.17 -21.52
C ASN A 453 9.53 -13.62 -20.44
N HIS A 454 10.09 -12.96 -19.41
CA HIS A 454 9.32 -12.52 -18.25
C HIS A 454 8.25 -11.49 -18.60
N VAL A 455 7.03 -11.74 -18.14
CA VAL A 455 5.90 -10.81 -18.25
C VAL A 455 5.72 -10.10 -16.90
N PRO A 456 5.86 -8.76 -16.81
CA PRO A 456 5.63 -8.03 -15.57
C PRO A 456 4.25 -8.27 -14.97
N ILE A 457 4.15 -8.29 -13.65
CA ILE A 457 2.92 -8.71 -12.96
C ILE A 457 1.74 -7.75 -13.21
N TRP A 458 2.03 -6.47 -13.42
CA TRP A 458 1.06 -5.44 -13.81
C TRP A 458 0.60 -5.50 -15.27
N LYS A 459 1.24 -6.32 -16.13
CA LYS A 459 1.07 -6.26 -17.59
C LYS A 459 -0.37 -6.50 -18.05
N GLN A 460 -1.12 -7.33 -17.34
CA GLN A 460 -2.51 -7.64 -17.69
C GLN A 460 -3.47 -6.52 -17.24
N GLU A 461 -3.34 -6.03 -16.00
CA GLU A 461 -4.24 -5.01 -15.45
C GLU A 461 -4.00 -3.61 -16.02
N ARG A 462 -2.74 -3.24 -16.32
CA ARG A 462 -2.43 -1.89 -16.78
C ARG A 462 -3.15 -1.57 -18.11
N PRO A 463 -3.85 -0.42 -18.24
CA PRO A 463 -4.62 -0.07 -19.44
C PRO A 463 -3.78 -0.08 -20.72
N GLU A 464 -4.39 -0.51 -21.82
CA GLU A 464 -3.68 -0.79 -23.09
C GLU A 464 -2.91 0.42 -23.62
N SER A 465 -3.47 1.62 -23.46
CA SER A 465 -2.88 2.91 -23.82
C SER A 465 -1.54 3.23 -23.15
N ILE A 466 -1.22 2.58 -22.03
CA ILE A 466 0.04 2.74 -21.27
C ILE A 466 0.70 1.40 -20.93
N ARG A 467 0.24 0.29 -21.54
CA ARG A 467 0.73 -1.07 -21.28
C ARG A 467 2.12 -1.32 -21.90
N GLY A 468 2.46 -0.63 -22.99
CA GLY A 468 3.75 -0.71 -23.68
C GLY A 468 4.04 -2.05 -24.38
N GLY A 469 5.21 -2.14 -25.03
CA GLY A 469 5.72 -3.38 -25.66
C GLY A 469 6.24 -4.42 -24.65
N ASN A 470 6.93 -5.44 -25.12
CA ASN A 470 7.51 -6.50 -24.26
C ASN A 470 8.86 -6.10 -23.62
N GLU A 471 9.35 -4.90 -23.91
CA GLU A 471 10.57 -4.33 -23.33
C GLU A 471 10.44 -4.20 -21.81
N LEU A 472 11.47 -4.63 -21.07
CA LEU A 472 11.55 -4.45 -19.63
C LEU A 472 12.31 -3.17 -19.31
N LYS A 473 11.73 -2.32 -18.45
CA LYS A 473 12.37 -1.10 -17.95
C LYS A 473 12.46 -1.15 -16.44
N VAL A 474 13.67 -1.17 -15.90
CA VAL A 474 13.90 -1.11 -14.45
C VAL A 474 13.58 0.29 -13.93
N TYR A 475 12.78 0.36 -12.87
CA TYR A 475 12.53 1.60 -12.10
C TYR A 475 13.33 1.63 -10.80
N ARG A 476 13.41 0.50 -10.10
CA ARG A 476 14.16 0.31 -8.85
C ARG A 476 14.69 -1.12 -8.76
N ILE A 477 15.87 -1.25 -8.16
CA ILE A 477 16.36 -2.50 -7.59
C ILE A 477 16.76 -2.19 -6.14
N HIS A 478 16.26 -2.96 -5.19
CA HIS A 478 16.48 -2.73 -3.75
C HIS A 478 16.51 -4.06 -2.98
N PRO A 479 17.08 -4.12 -1.76
CA PRO A 479 17.02 -5.31 -0.91
C PRO A 479 15.59 -5.79 -0.61
N VAL A 480 15.42 -7.11 -0.47
CA VAL A 480 14.19 -7.74 0.08
C VAL A 480 13.93 -7.24 1.51
N GLY A 481 12.66 -7.19 1.90
CA GLY A 481 12.22 -6.80 3.25
C GLY A 481 11.92 -5.30 3.42
N MET A 482 12.16 -4.48 2.38
CA MET A 482 11.80 -3.05 2.41
C MET A 482 10.29 -2.82 2.30
N THR A 483 9.79 -1.84 3.07
CA THR A 483 8.42 -1.33 2.97
C THR A 483 8.20 -0.68 1.60
N GLN A 484 6.95 -0.45 1.21
CA GLN A 484 6.67 0.16 -0.10
C GLN A 484 7.12 1.62 -0.17
N ARG A 485 7.02 2.37 0.94
CA ARG A 485 7.55 3.73 1.09
C ARG A 485 9.07 3.75 0.85
N GLN A 486 9.78 2.76 1.40
CA GLN A 486 11.21 2.58 1.15
C GLN A 486 11.50 2.23 -0.30
N ALA A 487 10.86 1.17 -0.83
CA ALA A 487 11.11 0.65 -2.17
C ALA A 487 10.92 1.66 -3.31
N LEU A 488 9.90 2.53 -3.21
CA LEU A 488 9.59 3.53 -4.24
C LEU A 488 10.32 4.86 -4.01
N PHE A 489 10.22 5.41 -2.80
CA PHE A 489 10.41 6.85 -2.55
C PHE A 489 11.66 7.21 -1.73
N THR A 490 12.12 6.37 -0.79
CA THR A 490 13.24 6.74 0.10
C THR A 490 14.53 5.98 -0.11
N PHE A 491 14.48 4.69 -0.50
CA PHE A 491 15.70 3.91 -0.76
C PHE A 491 16.12 3.98 -2.23
N ARG A 492 17.42 4.19 -2.42
CA ARG A 492 18.19 3.88 -3.63
C ARG A 492 19.65 3.76 -3.22
N PHE A 493 20.40 2.86 -3.85
CA PHE A 493 21.86 2.90 -3.78
C PHE A 493 22.34 4.21 -4.42
N GLN A 494 23.06 5.05 -3.67
CA GLN A 494 23.54 6.36 -4.14
C GLN A 494 24.83 6.22 -4.98
N SER A 495 25.56 5.11 -4.87
CA SER A 495 26.82 4.88 -5.58
C SER A 495 27.12 3.40 -5.85
N ASN A 496 28.08 3.16 -6.75
CA ASN A 496 28.63 1.82 -6.99
C ASN A 496 29.31 1.25 -5.73
N ASP A 497 29.90 2.09 -4.88
CA ASP A 497 30.57 1.66 -3.65
C ASP A 497 29.58 1.26 -2.54
N GLU A 498 28.39 1.87 -2.50
CA GLU A 498 27.31 1.43 -1.62
C GLU A 498 26.80 0.04 -2.04
N LEU A 499 26.55 -0.17 -3.33
CA LEU A 499 26.17 -1.49 -3.87
C LEU A 499 27.26 -2.54 -3.59
N ARG A 500 28.52 -2.20 -3.88
CA ARG A 500 29.70 -3.05 -3.64
C ARG A 500 29.84 -3.42 -2.16
N SER A 501 29.55 -2.49 -1.25
CA SER A 501 29.56 -2.72 0.19
C SER A 501 28.40 -3.63 0.62
N HIS A 502 27.20 -3.40 0.08
CA HIS A 502 26.04 -4.24 0.32
C HIS A 502 26.26 -5.70 -0.14
N ILE A 503 26.73 -5.92 -1.38
CA ILE A 503 27.04 -7.25 -1.92
C ILE A 503 28.14 -7.95 -1.13
N LYS A 504 29.18 -7.23 -0.69
CA LYS A 504 30.28 -7.82 0.10
C LYS A 504 29.90 -8.12 1.55
N GLY A 505 28.96 -7.36 2.13
CA GLY A 505 28.47 -7.56 3.50
C GLY A 505 27.35 -8.60 3.61
N ASN A 506 26.57 -8.83 2.55
CA ASN A 506 25.41 -9.73 2.55
C ASN A 506 25.66 -10.91 1.61
N LEU A 507 26.07 -12.06 2.17
CA LEU A 507 26.19 -13.30 1.40
C LEU A 507 24.81 -13.73 0.87
N CYS A 508 24.75 -14.10 -0.41
CA CYS A 508 23.52 -14.45 -1.13
C CYS A 508 22.47 -13.33 -1.06
N ALA A 509 22.90 -12.07 -1.26
CA ALA A 509 22.04 -10.90 -1.16
C ALA A 509 20.77 -11.05 -2.01
N LYS A 510 19.63 -10.84 -1.37
CA LYS A 510 18.29 -10.94 -1.96
C LYS A 510 17.77 -9.55 -2.29
N LEU A 511 17.45 -9.33 -3.55
CA LEU A 511 16.93 -8.06 -4.07
C LEU A 511 15.54 -8.26 -4.69
N GLU A 512 14.76 -7.19 -4.75
CA GLU A 512 13.57 -7.08 -5.58
C GLU A 512 13.79 -6.04 -6.67
N VAL A 513 13.21 -6.28 -7.85
CA VAL A 513 13.15 -5.34 -8.97
C VAL A 513 11.71 -4.88 -9.18
N ILE A 514 11.55 -3.60 -9.52
CA ILE A 514 10.29 -3.00 -9.95
C ILE A 514 10.45 -2.61 -11.42
N PHE A 515 9.62 -3.16 -12.29
CA PHE A 515 9.53 -2.79 -13.72
C PHE A 515 8.38 -1.79 -13.96
N VAL A 516 8.48 -0.92 -14.97
CA VAL A 516 7.49 0.15 -15.27
C VAL A 516 7.21 0.36 -16.75
#